data_AF-A0A088RXJ3-F1
#
_entry.id   AF-A0A088RXJ3-F1
#
_cell.length_a   1.000
_cell.length_b   1.000
_cell.length_c   1.000
_cell.angle_alpha   90.00
_cell.angle_beta   90.00
_cell.angle_gamma   90.00
#
_symmetry.space_group_name_H-M   'P 1'
#
loop_
_entity.id
_entity.type
_entity.pdbx_description
1 polymer ?
#
loop_
_entity_poly.entity_id
_entity_poly.type
_entity_poly.pdbx_seq_one_letter_code
_entity_poly.pdbx_strand_id
1 'polypeptide(L)'
;MLAESVSEDAKRVFTPCEDGTSYGLLYDGTRFRVPDTMSVVDALLTPKSWRSPATLIWVAVCFAVGLTGIFHFTHGLPVWFFCAQFAFWRLAYNIGIGAILHYHSRYGSFLKFYRRIVKDYPVTRCFLEASVVFEGNTEYKVTRFPDEFNAWMLFRQVENVILANDLVSYCVLSVVCWEKMSLSSPVDIFCLVLGCASIAFALWCKSDAHRVIGDFAWYWGDFFFLLDKNLTFDGIFQMFPHPMYTVGYAFMYGVPFMTKSYTLFYMSVVGHLCQLAFLVFVENPHIDRTYNVLSSPTLEEQERNAVLYGNGGEAYLEHNELVVLMNFNIFRASDLLLALTIIYLLATLLLPLPAWIYVAHVIAWRLFHNGFLGYLLKRESHEKWFSLNYPSPQAAFNNWKRIYNASVTMTNLSYCLCAVKYFTWVMPLFGSGEARCFVMMVGMLLVGINGYVSWSIYKAIGDYGYFYGDFFIDKVPAKLNYSGIYRYLNNPDSSLGMSAYYGIALLSGSPVVLVVSVVSHAAAKMFEAIVEEPHMRKHYGDQVREAGGMQTELARRMKASKADYEKKMRAIKAKLDGRKKE
;
A
#
# COMPACT_ATOMS: atom_id res chain seq x y z
N MET A 1 9.12 -43.06 17.04
CA MET A 1 7.68 -43.33 17.26
C MET A 1 6.94 -42.25 18.05
N LEU A 2 7.60 -41.26 18.67
CA LEU A 2 6.94 -40.11 19.35
C LEU A 2 6.96 -38.79 18.53
N ALA A 3 7.54 -38.80 17.32
CA ALA A 3 7.62 -37.64 16.43
C ALA A 3 6.57 -37.65 15.30
N GLU A 4 5.91 -38.79 15.05
CA GLU A 4 4.86 -38.91 14.04
C GLU A 4 3.46 -38.59 14.59
N SER A 5 3.22 -38.75 15.90
CA SER A 5 1.90 -38.49 16.50
C SER A 5 1.57 -37.01 16.67
N VAL A 6 2.56 -36.12 16.74
CA VAL A 6 2.35 -34.66 16.81
C VAL A 6 2.10 -34.04 15.42
N SER A 7 2.54 -34.73 14.36
CA SER A 7 2.40 -34.31 12.96
C SER A 7 0.98 -34.54 12.41
N GLU A 8 0.27 -35.57 12.89
CA GLU A 8 -1.11 -35.84 12.45
C GLU A 8 -2.15 -34.92 13.11
N ASP A 9 -1.98 -34.57 14.39
CA ASP A 9 -2.92 -33.66 15.09
C ASP A 9 -2.84 -32.23 14.54
N ALA A 10 -1.65 -31.76 14.13
CA ALA A 10 -1.52 -30.47 13.44
C ALA A 10 -2.08 -30.49 12.01
N LYS A 11 -2.07 -31.65 11.33
CA LYS A 11 -2.66 -31.82 9.99
C LYS A 11 -4.18 -32.01 9.99
N ARG A 12 -4.77 -32.51 11.08
CA ARG A 12 -6.24 -32.59 11.24
C ARG A 12 -6.91 -31.25 11.56
N VAL A 13 -6.14 -30.20 11.90
CA VAL A 13 -6.66 -28.86 12.22
C VAL A 13 -7.08 -28.07 10.96
N PHE A 14 -6.68 -28.49 9.75
CA PHE A 14 -6.90 -27.75 8.49
C PHE A 14 -7.54 -28.59 7.37
N THR A 15 -8.54 -29.41 7.68
CA THR A 15 -9.48 -29.90 6.65
C THR A 15 -10.68 -28.95 6.55
N PRO A 16 -10.90 -28.27 5.41
CA PRO A 16 -12.07 -27.41 5.23
C PRO A 16 -13.34 -28.27 5.11
N CYS A 17 -14.40 -27.87 5.81
CA CYS A 17 -15.73 -28.47 5.63
C CYS A 17 -16.39 -27.93 4.35
N GLU A 18 -17.04 -28.83 3.60
CA GLU A 18 -17.69 -28.58 2.30
C GLU A 18 -19.00 -27.78 2.38
N ASP A 19 -19.52 -27.49 3.58
CA ASP A 19 -20.73 -26.71 3.79
C ASP A 19 -20.35 -25.24 4.02
N GLY A 20 -20.84 -24.32 3.19
CA GLY A 20 -20.55 -22.88 3.20
C GLY A 20 -20.83 -22.09 4.50
N THR A 21 -20.89 -22.74 5.65
CA THR A 21 -20.88 -22.20 7.02
C THR A 21 -19.48 -21.77 7.46
N SER A 22 -19.35 -20.51 7.88
CA SER A 22 -18.11 -19.97 8.44
C SER A 22 -17.97 -20.29 9.94
N TYR A 23 -16.80 -20.74 10.36
CA TYR A 23 -16.47 -21.01 11.78
C TYR A 23 -15.45 -20.00 12.30
N GLY A 24 -15.67 -19.51 13.51
CA GLY A 24 -14.74 -18.68 14.26
C GLY A 24 -13.91 -19.52 15.23
N LEU A 25 -12.65 -19.17 15.40
CA LEU A 25 -11.68 -19.80 16.30
C LEU A 25 -11.23 -18.77 17.34
N LEU A 26 -11.47 -19.08 18.62
CA LEU A 26 -10.98 -18.28 19.74
C LEU A 26 -9.51 -18.62 20.05
N TYR A 27 -8.84 -17.74 20.80
CA TYR A 27 -7.44 -17.93 21.22
C TYR A 27 -7.23 -19.18 22.10
N ASP A 28 -8.27 -19.67 22.76
CA ASP A 28 -8.24 -20.92 23.54
C ASP A 28 -8.47 -22.18 22.68
N GLY A 29 -8.65 -22.02 21.37
CA GLY A 29 -8.90 -23.11 20.42
C GLY A 29 -10.38 -23.46 20.25
N THR A 30 -11.30 -22.80 20.97
CA THR A 30 -12.75 -23.05 20.85
C THR A 30 -13.26 -22.63 19.48
N ARG A 31 -13.96 -23.54 18.80
CA ARG A 31 -14.64 -23.27 17.52
C ARG A 31 -16.11 -22.96 17.75
N PHE A 32 -16.63 -21.93 17.08
CA PHE A 32 -18.06 -21.58 17.12
C PHE A 32 -18.57 -21.19 15.73
N ARG A 33 -19.87 -21.33 15.49
CA ARG A 33 -20.47 -20.94 14.21
C ARG A 33 -20.65 -19.42 14.16
N VAL A 34 -20.17 -18.79 13.10
CA VAL A 34 -20.32 -17.35 12.85
C VAL A 34 -21.53 -17.14 11.93
N PRO A 35 -22.58 -16.41 12.37
CA PRO A 35 -23.71 -16.09 11.51
C PRO A 35 -23.35 -15.06 10.44
N ASP A 36 -24.08 -15.10 9.31
CA ASP A 36 -23.94 -14.11 8.24
C ASP A 36 -24.45 -12.74 8.72
N THR A 37 -23.54 -11.78 8.72
CA THR A 37 -23.83 -10.40 9.10
C THR A 37 -24.36 -9.61 7.92
N MET A 38 -25.13 -8.56 8.19
CA MET A 38 -25.51 -7.62 7.14
C MET A 38 -24.33 -6.71 6.78
N SER A 39 -24.12 -6.51 5.49
CA SER A 39 -23.21 -5.49 4.97
C SER A 39 -23.75 -4.08 5.24
N VAL A 40 -22.90 -3.06 5.13
CA VAL A 40 -23.29 -1.64 5.26
C VAL A 40 -24.44 -1.30 4.30
N VAL A 41 -24.36 -1.79 3.06
CA VAL A 41 -25.35 -1.49 2.01
C VAL A 41 -26.67 -2.18 2.32
N ASP A 42 -26.63 -3.46 2.68
CA ASP A 42 -27.85 -4.22 3.01
C ASP A 42 -28.52 -3.67 4.26
N ALA A 43 -27.74 -3.22 5.25
CA ALA A 43 -28.24 -2.57 6.45
C ALA A 43 -28.92 -1.22 6.17
N LEU A 44 -28.61 -0.53 5.07
CA LEU A 44 -29.31 0.70 4.70
C LEU A 44 -30.55 0.43 3.83
N LEU A 45 -30.49 -0.59 2.96
CA LEU A 45 -31.56 -0.86 2.00
C LEU A 45 -32.66 -1.79 2.52
N THR A 46 -32.39 -2.60 3.56
CA THR A 46 -33.33 -3.61 4.04
C THR A 46 -34.23 -3.04 5.14
N PRO A 47 -35.57 -3.02 5.02
CA PRO A 47 -36.46 -2.46 6.05
C PRO A 47 -36.31 -3.10 7.44
N LYS A 48 -35.85 -4.36 7.51
CA LYS A 48 -35.62 -5.09 8.76
C LYS A 48 -34.58 -4.41 9.67
N SER A 49 -33.51 -3.86 9.10
CA SER A 49 -32.44 -3.20 9.87
C SER A 49 -32.89 -1.87 10.48
N TRP A 50 -33.89 -1.19 9.91
CA TRP A 50 -34.39 0.10 10.40
C TRP A 50 -35.15 0.00 11.74
N ARG A 51 -35.36 -1.23 12.23
CA ARG A 51 -35.84 -1.48 13.60
C ARG A 51 -34.71 -1.43 14.64
N SER A 52 -33.45 -1.52 14.21
CA SER A 52 -32.28 -1.46 15.09
C SER A 52 -32.08 -0.04 15.64
N PRO A 53 -32.00 0.15 16.97
CA PRO A 53 -31.65 1.43 17.56
C PRO A 53 -30.30 1.95 17.08
N ALA A 54 -29.30 1.08 16.91
CA ALA A 54 -27.99 1.48 16.41
C ALA A 54 -28.03 1.97 14.96
N THR A 55 -28.79 1.31 14.08
CA THR A 55 -28.98 1.78 12.70
C THR A 55 -29.68 3.14 12.66
N LEU A 56 -30.69 3.36 13.52
CA LEU A 56 -31.38 4.65 13.61
C LEU A 56 -30.46 5.76 14.12
N ILE A 57 -29.65 5.50 15.16
CA ILE A 57 -28.65 6.45 15.66
C ILE A 57 -27.64 6.78 14.55
N TRP A 58 -27.13 5.76 13.87
CA TRP A 58 -26.20 5.93 12.77
C TRP A 58 -26.77 6.85 11.68
N VAL A 59 -27.97 6.56 11.17
CA VAL A 59 -28.64 7.38 10.14
C VAL A 59 -28.93 8.79 10.64
N ALA A 60 -29.38 8.94 11.89
CA ALA A 60 -29.69 10.23 12.49
C ALA A 60 -28.45 11.13 12.61
N VAL A 61 -27.31 10.57 13.04
CA VAL A 61 -26.04 11.31 13.13
C VAL A 61 -25.54 11.67 11.73
N CYS A 62 -25.62 10.77 10.75
CA CYS A 62 -25.28 11.09 9.36
C CYS A 62 -26.13 12.23 8.81
N PHE A 63 -27.44 12.22 9.09
CA PHE A 63 -28.32 13.30 8.69
C PHE A 63 -27.96 14.62 9.39
N ALA A 64 -27.68 14.59 10.69
CA ALA A 64 -27.26 15.78 11.45
C ALA A 64 -25.95 16.37 10.92
N VAL A 65 -24.96 15.53 10.60
CA VAL A 65 -23.71 15.95 9.95
C VAL A 65 -23.97 16.50 8.56
N GLY A 66 -24.86 15.90 7.77
CA GLY A 66 -25.26 16.41 6.46
C GLY A 66 -25.91 17.80 6.52
N LEU A 67 -26.81 18.00 7.50
CA LEU A 67 -27.53 19.26 7.70
C LEU A 67 -26.61 20.44 8.05
N THR A 68 -25.40 20.20 8.57
CA THR A 68 -24.47 21.30 8.86
C THR A 68 -24.13 22.09 7.60
N GLY A 69 -24.15 21.45 6.42
CA GLY A 69 -23.91 22.10 5.13
C GLY A 69 -24.90 23.21 4.81
N ILE A 70 -26.16 23.14 5.28
CA ILE A 70 -27.16 24.20 5.07
C ILE A 70 -26.70 25.51 5.71
N PHE A 71 -26.09 25.44 6.89
CA PHE A 71 -25.60 26.63 7.58
C PHE A 71 -24.46 27.33 6.84
N HIS A 72 -23.76 26.66 5.93
CA HIS A 72 -22.82 27.35 5.04
C HIS A 72 -23.55 28.28 4.08
N PHE A 73 -24.59 27.78 3.41
CA PHE A 73 -25.35 28.52 2.41
C PHE A 73 -26.24 29.60 3.02
N THR A 74 -26.55 29.52 4.31
CA THR A 74 -27.21 30.59 5.07
C THR A 74 -26.21 31.54 5.75
N HIS A 75 -24.92 31.48 5.41
CA HIS A 75 -23.83 32.28 5.99
C HIS A 75 -23.64 32.15 7.51
N GLY A 76 -24.12 31.06 8.12
CA GLY A 76 -23.98 30.78 9.55
C GLY A 76 -22.67 30.08 9.93
N LEU A 77 -22.06 29.31 9.01
CA LEU A 77 -20.80 28.59 9.27
C LEU A 77 -19.75 28.79 8.15
N PRO A 78 -18.50 29.13 8.51
CA PRO A 78 -17.40 29.33 7.56
C PRO A 78 -16.77 28.00 7.11
N VAL A 79 -16.02 28.00 6.00
CA VAL A 79 -15.36 26.81 5.43
C VAL A 79 -14.47 26.08 6.44
N TRP A 80 -13.75 26.80 7.30
CA TRP A 80 -12.85 26.17 8.29
C TRP A 80 -13.59 25.27 9.27
N PHE A 81 -14.87 25.54 9.57
CA PHE A 81 -15.68 24.67 10.42
C PHE A 81 -15.85 23.29 9.77
N PHE A 82 -16.08 23.24 8.46
CA PHE A 82 -16.25 21.99 7.73
C PHE A 82 -14.92 21.24 7.59
N CYS A 83 -13.79 21.95 7.49
CA CYS A 83 -12.47 21.33 7.61
C CYS A 83 -12.29 20.68 8.99
N ALA A 84 -12.67 21.36 10.07
CA ALA A 84 -12.61 20.83 11.43
C ALA A 84 -13.59 19.66 11.65
N GLN A 85 -14.79 19.73 11.08
CA GLN A 85 -15.80 18.67 11.12
C GLN A 85 -15.30 17.40 10.43
N PHE A 86 -14.72 17.53 9.23
CA PHE A 86 -14.09 16.42 8.53
C PHE A 86 -12.88 15.88 9.30
N ALA A 87 -12.01 16.75 9.81
CA ALA A 87 -10.85 16.35 10.60
C ALA A 87 -11.27 15.57 11.86
N PHE A 88 -12.33 16.00 12.56
CA PHE A 88 -12.84 15.30 13.73
C PHE A 88 -13.23 13.85 13.40
N TRP A 89 -14.04 13.64 12.37
CA TRP A 89 -14.47 12.28 11.99
C TRP A 89 -13.33 11.44 11.43
N ARG A 90 -12.41 12.06 10.67
CA ARG A 90 -11.20 11.40 10.19
C ARG A 90 -10.31 10.91 11.32
N LEU A 91 -10.10 11.74 12.34
CA LEU A 91 -9.31 11.36 13.52
C LEU A 91 -10.06 10.35 14.39
N ALA A 92 -11.39 10.45 14.52
CA ALA A 92 -12.19 9.42 15.20
C ALA A 92 -12.09 8.06 14.50
N TYR A 93 -12.09 8.06 13.16
CA TYR A 93 -11.85 6.86 12.38
C TYR A 93 -10.41 6.37 12.59
N ASN A 94 -9.39 7.12 12.19
CA ASN A 94 -8.04 6.55 12.13
C ASN A 94 -7.34 6.46 13.49
N ILE A 95 -7.49 7.45 14.36
CA ILE A 95 -6.87 7.44 15.69
C ILE A 95 -7.80 6.82 16.72
N GLY A 96 -9.10 7.15 16.70
CA GLY A 96 -10.07 6.63 17.67
C GLY A 96 -10.25 5.12 17.55
N ILE A 97 -10.68 4.62 16.38
CA ILE A 97 -10.78 3.18 16.13
C ILE A 97 -9.40 2.52 16.20
N GLY A 98 -8.37 3.18 15.66
CA GLY A 98 -6.98 2.72 15.77
C GLY A 98 -6.54 2.43 17.20
N ALA A 99 -6.82 3.34 18.14
CA ALA A 99 -6.51 3.15 19.55
C ALA A 99 -7.33 2.00 20.16
N ILE A 100 -8.63 1.93 19.88
CA ILE A 100 -9.50 0.84 20.35
C ILE A 100 -8.91 -0.52 19.94
N LEU A 101 -8.62 -0.70 18.66
CA LEU A 101 -8.09 -1.93 18.09
C LEU A 101 -6.67 -2.23 18.61
N HIS A 102 -5.81 -1.22 18.67
CA HIS A 102 -4.43 -1.37 19.14
C HIS A 102 -4.35 -1.86 20.59
N TYR A 103 -5.11 -1.23 21.50
CA TYR A 103 -5.16 -1.67 22.89
C TYR A 103 -5.92 -2.99 23.05
N HIS A 104 -6.96 -3.24 22.24
CA HIS A 104 -7.69 -4.50 22.28
C HIS A 104 -6.78 -5.68 21.89
N SER A 105 -6.07 -5.59 20.77
CA SER A 105 -5.17 -6.64 20.29
C SER A 105 -4.01 -6.96 21.23
N ARG A 106 -3.63 -6.05 22.14
CA ARG A 106 -2.53 -6.29 23.10
C ARG A 106 -3.01 -6.69 24.48
N TYR A 107 -4.12 -6.13 24.95
CA TYR A 107 -4.53 -6.22 26.35
C TYR A 107 -5.97 -6.73 26.55
N GLY A 108 -6.68 -7.02 25.46
CA GLY A 108 -8.11 -7.37 25.51
C GLY A 108 -8.99 -6.23 26.04
N SER A 109 -8.56 -4.97 25.90
CA SER A 109 -9.20 -3.82 26.56
C SER A 109 -10.68 -3.66 26.18
N PHE A 110 -11.02 -3.75 24.89
CA PHE A 110 -12.41 -3.62 24.44
C PHE A 110 -13.29 -4.79 24.89
N LEU A 111 -12.76 -6.01 24.91
CA LEU A 111 -13.43 -7.18 25.49
C LEU A 111 -13.71 -7.01 27.00
N LYS A 112 -12.74 -6.47 27.75
CA LYS A 112 -12.93 -6.14 29.18
C LYS A 112 -13.99 -5.05 29.37
N PHE A 113 -14.00 -4.03 28.51
CA PHE A 113 -15.02 -2.99 28.49
C PHE A 113 -16.41 -3.58 28.24
N TYR A 114 -16.54 -4.43 27.20
CA TYR A 114 -17.78 -5.13 26.88
C TYR A 114 -18.29 -5.96 28.08
N ARG A 115 -17.43 -6.79 28.68
CA ARG A 115 -17.81 -7.61 29.85
C ARG A 115 -18.31 -6.73 31.01
N ARG A 116 -17.58 -5.66 31.33
CA ARG A 116 -17.89 -4.78 32.45
C ARG A 116 -19.15 -3.95 32.24
N ILE A 117 -19.35 -3.36 31.05
CA ILE A 117 -20.37 -2.31 30.83
C ILE A 117 -21.57 -2.81 30.06
N VAL A 118 -21.43 -3.88 29.27
CA VAL A 118 -22.50 -4.37 28.40
C VAL A 118 -23.05 -5.71 28.86
N LYS A 119 -22.19 -6.69 29.17
CA LYS A 119 -22.64 -8.02 29.58
C LYS A 119 -23.38 -8.01 30.92
N ASP A 120 -22.84 -7.30 31.90
CA ASP A 120 -23.33 -7.31 33.28
C ASP A 120 -24.51 -6.35 33.54
N TYR A 121 -24.78 -5.42 32.61
CA TYR A 121 -25.83 -4.40 32.76
C TYR A 121 -27.03 -4.69 31.83
N PRO A 122 -28.24 -4.93 32.37
CA PRO A 122 -29.40 -5.36 31.56
C PRO A 122 -29.80 -4.38 30.45
N VAL A 123 -29.67 -3.06 30.70
CA VAL A 123 -30.08 -2.02 29.75
C VAL A 123 -29.17 -2.00 28.52
N THR A 124 -27.86 -1.98 28.72
CA THR A 124 -26.87 -1.98 27.64
C THR A 124 -26.84 -3.32 26.90
N ARG A 125 -27.06 -4.44 27.60
CA ARG A 125 -27.28 -5.75 26.98
C ARG A 125 -28.49 -5.75 26.05
N CYS A 126 -29.66 -5.31 26.54
CA CYS A 126 -30.89 -5.23 25.75
C CYS A 126 -30.72 -4.31 24.54
N PHE A 127 -30.03 -3.18 24.73
CA PHE A 127 -29.70 -2.27 23.65
C PHE A 127 -28.85 -2.94 22.56
N LEU A 128 -27.80 -3.68 22.93
CA LEU A 128 -26.98 -4.43 21.97
C LEU A 128 -27.80 -5.52 21.27
N GLU A 129 -28.62 -6.26 22.02
CA GLU A 129 -29.49 -7.30 21.47
C GLU A 129 -30.48 -6.77 20.43
N ALA A 130 -31.10 -5.60 20.72
CA ALA A 130 -31.98 -4.93 19.78
C ALA A 130 -31.24 -4.30 18.58
N SER A 131 -29.94 -4.03 18.74
CA SER A 131 -29.14 -3.32 17.74
C SER A 131 -28.55 -4.22 16.65
N VAL A 132 -28.28 -5.49 16.97
CA VAL A 132 -27.64 -6.42 16.04
C VAL A 132 -28.69 -7.12 15.19
N VAL A 133 -28.60 -6.92 13.88
CA VAL A 133 -29.48 -7.56 12.89
C VAL A 133 -28.61 -8.38 11.92
N PHE A 134 -28.90 -9.67 11.84
CA PHE A 134 -28.28 -10.58 10.87
C PHE A 134 -29.04 -10.59 9.54
N GLU A 135 -28.36 -11.00 8.48
CA GLU A 135 -28.95 -11.15 7.14
C GLU A 135 -30.09 -12.19 7.19
N GLY A 136 -29.79 -13.36 7.77
CA GLY A 136 -30.78 -14.40 8.04
C GLY A 136 -31.79 -14.05 9.14
N ASN A 137 -32.81 -14.88 9.33
CA ASN A 137 -33.85 -14.70 10.35
C ASN A 137 -33.41 -15.10 11.78
N THR A 138 -32.11 -15.27 12.00
CA THR A 138 -31.56 -15.61 13.31
C THR A 138 -31.68 -14.43 14.28
N GLU A 139 -32.29 -14.66 15.44
CA GLU A 139 -32.32 -13.69 16.53
C GLU A 139 -30.98 -13.66 17.25
N TYR A 140 -30.40 -12.47 17.41
CA TYR A 140 -29.18 -12.29 18.18
C TYR A 140 -29.49 -12.21 19.68
N LYS A 141 -28.83 -13.08 20.46
CA LYS A 141 -28.86 -13.05 21.92
C LYS A 141 -27.44 -13.19 22.45
N VAL A 142 -27.06 -12.34 23.40
CA VAL A 142 -25.70 -12.28 23.94
C VAL A 142 -25.29 -13.63 24.55
N THR A 143 -26.22 -14.36 25.16
CA THR A 143 -25.95 -15.66 25.79
C THR A 143 -25.65 -16.79 24.82
N ARG A 144 -25.92 -16.62 23.51
CA ARG A 144 -25.73 -17.66 22.48
C ARG A 144 -24.36 -17.63 21.83
N PHE A 145 -23.59 -16.56 22.02
CA PHE A 145 -22.31 -16.35 21.36
C PHE A 145 -21.19 -16.10 22.37
N PRO A 146 -19.93 -16.40 22.02
CA PRO A 146 -18.78 -16.04 22.84
C PRO A 146 -18.67 -14.53 23.08
N ASP A 147 -18.03 -14.15 24.18
CA ASP A 147 -17.86 -12.74 24.54
C ASP A 147 -17.05 -11.96 23.49
N GLU A 148 -16.11 -12.62 22.82
CA GLU A 148 -15.28 -12.06 21.75
C GLU A 148 -16.13 -11.68 20.54
N PHE A 149 -17.07 -12.55 20.14
CA PHE A 149 -18.03 -12.27 19.07
C PHE A 149 -19.00 -11.14 19.46
N ASN A 150 -19.53 -11.17 20.68
CA ASN A 150 -20.44 -10.12 21.16
C ASN A 150 -19.74 -8.76 21.28
N ALA A 151 -18.48 -8.75 21.70
CA ALA A 151 -17.64 -7.55 21.72
C ALA A 151 -17.40 -7.03 20.29
N TRP A 152 -17.14 -7.92 19.33
CA TRP A 152 -17.04 -7.53 17.92
C TRP A 152 -18.36 -6.94 17.39
N MET A 153 -19.52 -7.52 17.71
CA MET A 153 -20.82 -6.97 17.33
C MET A 153 -21.07 -5.56 17.86
N LEU A 154 -20.66 -5.28 19.11
CA LEU A 154 -20.70 -3.93 19.67
C LEU A 154 -19.76 -2.98 18.92
N PHE A 155 -18.53 -3.43 18.65
CA PHE A 155 -17.53 -2.66 17.92
C PHE A 155 -18.03 -2.26 16.52
N ARG A 156 -18.69 -3.17 15.79
CA ARG A 156 -19.32 -2.87 14.49
C ARG A 156 -20.33 -1.72 14.55
N GLN A 157 -21.09 -1.59 15.64
CA GLN A 157 -22.04 -0.47 15.79
C GLN A 157 -21.32 0.86 15.94
N VAL A 158 -20.22 0.88 16.70
CA VAL A 158 -19.37 2.07 16.85
C VAL A 158 -18.76 2.44 15.50
N GLU A 159 -18.25 1.45 14.78
CA GLU A 159 -17.63 1.63 13.47
C GLU A 159 -18.60 2.20 12.44
N ASN A 160 -19.82 1.66 12.34
CA ASN A 160 -20.84 2.15 11.40
C ASN A 160 -21.12 3.64 11.57
N VAL A 161 -21.20 4.12 12.81
CA VAL A 161 -21.38 5.55 13.09
C VAL A 161 -20.17 6.35 12.63
N ILE A 162 -18.95 5.94 13.00
CA ILE A 162 -17.74 6.71 12.73
C ILE A 162 -17.43 6.75 11.22
N LEU A 163 -17.40 5.61 10.54
CA LEU A 163 -17.01 5.51 9.13
C LEU A 163 -17.98 6.24 8.21
N ALA A 164 -19.27 6.16 8.48
CA ALA A 164 -20.25 6.85 7.67
C ALA A 164 -20.22 8.35 7.87
N ASN A 165 -20.01 8.83 9.10
CA ASN A 165 -19.88 10.26 9.35
C ASN A 165 -18.56 10.84 8.82
N ASP A 166 -17.49 10.05 8.79
CA ASP A 166 -16.26 10.39 8.07
C ASP A 166 -16.52 10.61 6.57
N LEU A 167 -17.26 9.71 5.92
CA LEU A 167 -17.63 9.87 4.51
C LEU A 167 -18.58 11.05 4.29
N VAL A 168 -19.65 11.17 5.09
CA VAL A 168 -20.64 12.25 4.93
C VAL A 168 -20.01 13.62 5.19
N SER A 169 -19.16 13.76 6.22
CA SER A 169 -18.47 15.03 6.47
C SER A 169 -17.51 15.41 5.34
N TYR A 170 -16.86 14.43 4.69
CA TYR A 170 -16.08 14.67 3.48
C TYR A 170 -16.96 15.13 2.30
N CYS A 171 -18.13 14.51 2.11
CA CYS A 171 -19.09 14.93 1.08
C CYS A 171 -19.59 16.36 1.33
N VAL A 172 -19.95 16.71 2.57
CA VAL A 172 -20.36 18.07 2.95
C VAL A 172 -19.24 19.07 2.68
N LEU A 173 -18.01 18.77 3.11
CA LEU A 173 -16.85 19.61 2.82
C LEU A 173 -16.62 19.78 1.32
N SER A 174 -16.83 18.72 0.52
CA SER A 174 -16.71 18.76 -0.94
C SER A 174 -17.72 19.70 -1.58
N VAL A 175 -18.97 19.68 -1.09
CA VAL A 175 -20.05 20.59 -1.56
C VAL A 175 -19.76 22.03 -1.14
N VAL A 176 -19.29 22.25 0.09
CA VAL A 176 -18.93 23.59 0.60
C VAL A 176 -17.75 24.20 -0.17
N CYS A 177 -16.78 23.37 -0.57
CA CYS A 177 -15.62 23.80 -1.35
C CYS A 177 -15.89 23.86 -2.87
N TRP A 178 -17.13 23.66 -3.31
CA TRP A 178 -17.44 23.56 -4.74
C TRP A 178 -17.38 24.91 -5.45
N GLU A 179 -16.43 25.05 -6.38
CA GLU A 179 -16.37 26.24 -7.25
C GLU A 179 -17.37 26.15 -8.40
N LYS A 180 -17.92 27.30 -8.83
CA LYS A 180 -18.83 27.37 -9.98
C LYS A 180 -18.19 26.75 -11.23
N MET A 181 -18.91 25.82 -11.83
CA MET A 181 -18.52 25.12 -13.06
C MET A 181 -19.17 25.77 -14.28
N SER A 182 -18.44 25.84 -15.40
CA SER A 182 -18.95 26.22 -16.70
C SER A 182 -18.90 25.03 -17.67
N LEU A 183 -20.05 24.62 -18.19
CA LEU A 183 -20.16 23.56 -19.21
C LEU A 183 -19.56 23.97 -20.57
N SER A 184 -19.19 25.24 -20.76
CA SER A 184 -18.48 25.69 -21.96
C SER A 184 -16.96 25.54 -21.85
N SER A 185 -16.43 25.32 -20.65
CA SER A 185 -14.99 25.19 -20.41
C SER A 185 -14.55 23.73 -20.56
N PRO A 186 -13.69 23.41 -21.54
CA PRO A 186 -13.16 22.05 -21.69
C PRO A 186 -12.42 21.56 -20.44
N VAL A 187 -11.79 22.48 -19.69
CA VAL A 187 -11.07 22.16 -18.45
C VAL A 187 -12.05 21.74 -17.35
N ASP A 188 -13.17 22.45 -17.21
CA ASP A 188 -14.20 22.11 -16.22
C ASP A 188 -14.86 20.76 -16.54
N ILE A 189 -15.14 20.49 -17.81
CA ILE A 189 -15.65 19.18 -18.26
C ILE A 189 -14.62 18.08 -17.95
N PHE A 190 -13.35 18.33 -18.25
CA PHE A 190 -12.28 17.36 -17.96
C PHE A 190 -12.17 17.06 -16.46
N CYS A 191 -12.16 18.08 -15.61
CA CYS A 191 -12.14 17.93 -14.15
C CYS A 191 -13.36 17.15 -13.63
N LEU A 192 -14.55 17.43 -14.17
CA LEU A 192 -15.77 16.70 -13.83
C LEU A 192 -15.67 15.22 -14.21
N VAL A 193 -15.29 14.93 -15.46
CA VAL A 193 -15.13 13.55 -15.95
C VAL A 193 -14.09 12.79 -15.13
N LEU A 194 -12.95 13.42 -14.82
CA LEU A 194 -11.89 12.84 -14.01
C LEU A 194 -12.35 12.55 -12.57
N GLY A 195 -13.12 13.47 -11.98
CA GLY A 195 -13.71 13.30 -10.65
C GLY A 195 -14.71 12.15 -10.61
N CYS A 196 -15.67 12.13 -11.55
CA CYS A 196 -16.65 11.05 -11.68
C CYS A 196 -15.97 9.70 -11.93
N ALA A 197 -14.97 9.64 -12.82
CA ALA A 197 -14.21 8.42 -13.09
C ALA A 197 -13.47 7.93 -11.83
N SER A 198 -12.86 8.83 -11.06
CA SER A 198 -12.19 8.50 -9.80
C SER A 198 -13.16 7.96 -8.74
N ILE A 199 -14.36 8.53 -8.63
CA ILE A 199 -15.42 8.03 -7.73
C ILE A 199 -15.86 6.63 -8.18
N ALA A 200 -16.19 6.44 -9.46
CA ALA A 200 -16.62 5.15 -9.99
C ALA A 200 -15.54 4.07 -9.81
N PHE A 201 -14.29 4.42 -10.04
CA PHE A 201 -13.15 3.54 -9.82
C PHE A 201 -12.98 3.18 -8.34
N ALA A 202 -13.09 4.15 -7.41
CA ALA A 202 -13.00 3.88 -5.99
C ALA A 202 -14.14 2.97 -5.48
N LEU A 203 -15.37 3.20 -5.95
CA LEU A 203 -16.52 2.36 -5.63
C LEU A 203 -16.33 0.93 -6.15
N TRP A 204 -15.82 0.78 -7.38
CA TRP A 204 -15.47 -0.52 -7.93
C TRP A 204 -14.40 -1.22 -7.08
N CYS A 205 -13.30 -0.54 -6.75
CA CYS A 205 -12.23 -1.08 -5.91
C CYS A 205 -12.76 -1.55 -4.55
N LYS A 206 -13.61 -0.74 -3.88
CA LYS A 206 -14.19 -1.09 -2.58
C LYS A 206 -15.17 -2.25 -2.68
N SER A 207 -16.03 -2.28 -3.70
CA SER A 207 -16.97 -3.37 -3.92
C SER A 207 -16.28 -4.70 -4.25
N ASP A 208 -15.28 -4.68 -5.13
CA ASP A 208 -14.49 -5.88 -5.49
C ASP A 208 -13.68 -6.38 -4.28
N ALA A 209 -13.14 -5.47 -3.46
CA ALA A 209 -12.43 -5.84 -2.24
C ALA A 209 -13.38 -6.47 -1.21
N HIS A 210 -14.54 -5.85 -0.97
CA HIS A 210 -15.56 -6.36 -0.04
C HIS A 210 -16.05 -7.76 -0.44
N ARG A 211 -16.24 -8.02 -1.74
CA ARG A 211 -16.61 -9.36 -2.25
C ARG A 211 -15.60 -10.45 -1.83
N VAL A 212 -14.31 -10.12 -1.84
CA VAL A 212 -13.23 -11.07 -1.56
C VAL A 212 -13.09 -11.32 -0.06
N ILE A 213 -13.02 -10.26 0.74
CA ILE A 213 -12.72 -10.38 2.18
C ILE A 213 -13.96 -10.61 3.04
N GLY A 214 -15.14 -10.16 2.59
CA GLY A 214 -16.39 -10.20 3.33
C GLY A 214 -16.44 -9.25 4.54
N ASP A 215 -17.60 -9.22 5.20
CA ASP A 215 -17.86 -8.33 6.35
C ASP A 215 -16.89 -8.53 7.50
N PHE A 216 -16.48 -9.78 7.77
CA PHE A 216 -15.60 -10.10 8.89
C PHE A 216 -14.30 -9.28 8.85
N ALA A 217 -13.61 -9.27 7.72
CA ALA A 217 -12.38 -8.52 7.53
C ALA A 217 -12.63 -7.02 7.31
N TRP A 218 -13.79 -6.63 6.74
CA TRP A 218 -14.16 -5.22 6.59
C TRP A 218 -14.24 -4.49 7.94
N TYR A 219 -14.74 -5.18 8.97
CA TYR A 219 -14.89 -4.67 10.33
C TYR A 219 -13.79 -5.15 11.31
N TRP A 220 -12.57 -5.42 10.80
CA TRP A 220 -11.42 -5.83 11.61
C TRP A 220 -11.69 -6.96 12.61
N GLY A 221 -12.51 -7.96 12.22
CA GLY A 221 -12.95 -9.04 13.11
C GLY A 221 -11.81 -9.91 13.63
N ASP A 222 -10.70 -9.98 12.90
CA ASP A 222 -9.48 -10.71 13.28
C ASP A 222 -8.78 -10.14 14.52
N PHE A 223 -9.11 -8.90 14.92
CA PHE A 223 -8.70 -8.35 16.22
C PHE A 223 -9.39 -9.03 17.41
N PHE A 224 -10.52 -9.71 17.19
CA PHE A 224 -11.35 -10.31 18.23
C PHE A 224 -11.26 -11.84 18.26
N PHE A 225 -11.33 -12.48 17.10
CA PHE A 225 -11.25 -13.93 16.92
C PHE A 225 -10.81 -14.26 15.49
N LEU A 226 -10.29 -15.46 15.22
CA LEU A 226 -9.90 -15.85 13.87
C LEU A 226 -11.07 -16.46 13.11
N LEU A 227 -11.14 -16.25 11.80
CA LEU A 227 -12.12 -16.92 10.94
C LEU A 227 -11.45 -18.07 10.19
N ASP A 228 -12.03 -19.27 10.26
CA ASP A 228 -11.59 -20.45 9.53
C ASP A 228 -12.01 -20.33 8.06
N LYS A 229 -11.29 -19.48 7.32
CA LYS A 229 -11.51 -19.21 5.89
C LYS A 229 -10.18 -19.06 5.17
N ASN A 230 -10.03 -19.76 4.05
CA ASN A 230 -8.89 -19.56 3.17
C ASN A 230 -9.00 -18.20 2.47
N LEU A 231 -8.02 -17.33 2.70
CA LEU A 231 -7.86 -16.06 1.97
C LEU A 231 -7.54 -16.39 0.50
N THR A 232 -8.55 -16.37 -0.35
CA THR A 232 -8.36 -16.44 -1.80
C THR A 232 -8.08 -15.03 -2.31
N PHE A 233 -6.83 -14.78 -2.71
CA PHE A 233 -6.50 -13.50 -3.29
C PHE A 233 -6.90 -13.44 -4.77
N ASP A 234 -8.14 -13.02 -5.01
CA ASP A 234 -8.73 -12.83 -6.33
C ASP A 234 -9.05 -11.35 -6.61
N GLY A 235 -9.21 -11.01 -7.88
CA GLY A 235 -9.65 -9.70 -8.34
C GLY A 235 -8.69 -8.57 -7.95
N ILE A 236 -9.23 -7.53 -7.30
CA ILE A 236 -8.49 -6.31 -6.94
C ILE A 236 -7.25 -6.58 -6.06
N PHE A 237 -7.24 -7.67 -5.26
CA PHE A 237 -6.09 -8.08 -4.45
C PHE A 237 -4.96 -8.75 -5.25
N GLN A 238 -5.16 -9.02 -6.55
CA GLN A 238 -4.06 -9.38 -7.45
C GLN A 238 -3.37 -8.15 -8.04
N MET A 239 -4.07 -7.01 -8.08
CA MET A 239 -3.57 -5.76 -8.65
C MET A 239 -2.91 -4.86 -7.61
N PHE A 240 -3.44 -4.83 -6.39
CA PHE A 240 -2.97 -3.92 -5.34
C PHE A 240 -2.82 -4.62 -3.98
N PRO A 241 -1.82 -4.22 -3.15
CA PRO A 241 -1.58 -4.83 -1.85
C PRO A 241 -2.69 -4.59 -0.84
N HIS A 242 -3.12 -3.33 -0.70
CA HIS A 242 -4.15 -2.93 0.26
C HIS A 242 -5.19 -2.08 -0.48
N PRO A 243 -6.03 -2.70 -1.34
CA PRO A 243 -6.91 -1.95 -2.24
C PRO A 243 -7.89 -1.05 -1.50
N MET A 244 -8.34 -1.45 -0.31
CA MET A 244 -9.21 -0.63 0.53
C MET A 244 -8.53 0.65 1.05
N TYR A 245 -7.23 0.60 1.28
CA TYR A 245 -6.40 1.66 1.86
C TYR A 245 -5.65 2.49 0.82
N THR A 246 -5.66 2.08 -0.45
CA THR A 246 -4.89 2.71 -1.52
C THR A 246 -5.80 3.17 -2.64
N VAL A 247 -6.05 2.32 -3.64
CA VAL A 247 -6.88 2.67 -4.81
C VAL A 247 -8.35 2.92 -4.47
N GLY A 248 -8.84 2.37 -3.36
CA GLY A 248 -10.16 2.68 -2.81
C GLY A 248 -10.32 4.13 -2.33
N TYR A 249 -9.22 4.88 -2.20
CA TYR A 249 -9.19 6.30 -1.87
C TYR A 249 -8.98 7.20 -3.11
N ALA A 250 -9.00 6.65 -4.33
CA ALA A 250 -8.82 7.44 -5.56
C ALA A 250 -9.80 8.63 -5.68
N PHE A 251 -11.03 8.47 -5.17
CA PHE A 251 -12.02 9.56 -5.14
C PHE A 251 -11.54 10.79 -4.36
N MET A 252 -10.72 10.61 -3.32
CA MET A 252 -10.15 11.72 -2.54
C MET A 252 -9.18 12.58 -3.34
N TYR A 253 -8.67 12.08 -4.47
CA TYR A 253 -7.85 12.87 -5.38
C TYR A 253 -8.67 13.43 -6.53
N GLY A 254 -9.64 12.68 -7.05
CA GLY A 254 -10.51 13.14 -8.15
C GLY A 254 -11.53 14.21 -7.75
N VAL A 255 -12.12 14.12 -6.55
CA VAL A 255 -13.13 15.08 -6.08
C VAL A 255 -12.55 16.49 -5.94
N PRO A 256 -11.35 16.72 -5.35
CA PRO A 256 -10.71 18.04 -5.36
C PRO A 256 -10.49 18.66 -6.74
N PHE A 257 -10.17 17.85 -7.76
CA PHE A 257 -10.10 18.35 -9.14
C PHE A 257 -11.47 18.80 -9.64
N MET A 258 -12.50 18.00 -9.38
CA MET A 258 -13.88 18.30 -9.75
C MET A 258 -14.41 19.56 -9.04
N THR A 259 -14.06 19.78 -7.78
CA THR A 259 -14.44 20.98 -7.03
C THR A 259 -13.54 22.19 -7.29
N LYS A 260 -12.40 21.98 -7.97
CA LYS A 260 -11.33 22.97 -8.20
C LYS A 260 -10.80 23.62 -6.91
N SER A 261 -10.73 22.85 -5.82
CA SER A 261 -10.37 23.37 -4.50
C SER A 261 -9.05 22.81 -3.96
N TYR A 262 -8.07 23.71 -3.76
CA TYR A 262 -6.82 23.37 -3.06
C TYR A 262 -7.06 22.98 -1.60
N THR A 263 -7.98 23.65 -0.90
CA THR A 263 -8.35 23.30 0.48
C THR A 263 -8.83 21.86 0.56
N LEU A 264 -9.76 21.46 -0.32
CA LEU A 264 -10.25 20.09 -0.34
C LEU A 264 -9.14 19.11 -0.71
N PHE A 265 -8.25 19.46 -1.65
CA PHE A 265 -7.09 18.64 -2.00
C PHE A 265 -6.20 18.36 -0.79
N TYR A 266 -5.81 19.38 -0.02
CA TYR A 266 -4.96 19.18 1.15
C TYR A 266 -5.66 18.37 2.25
N MET A 267 -6.94 18.66 2.52
CA MET A 267 -7.73 17.86 3.47
C MET A 267 -7.82 16.39 3.03
N SER A 268 -7.95 16.15 1.73
CA SER A 268 -7.99 14.81 1.15
C SER A 268 -6.67 14.07 1.29
N VAL A 269 -5.54 14.74 1.02
CA VAL A 269 -4.20 14.18 1.21
C VAL A 269 -3.98 13.81 2.67
N VAL A 270 -4.28 14.72 3.60
CA VAL A 270 -4.14 14.45 5.05
C VAL A 270 -5.05 13.29 5.46
N GLY A 271 -6.31 13.28 5.01
CA GLY A 271 -7.25 12.20 5.30
C GLY A 271 -6.77 10.83 4.83
N HIS A 272 -6.22 10.74 3.62
CA HIS A 272 -5.66 9.50 3.11
C HIS A 272 -4.36 9.10 3.83
N LEU A 273 -3.49 10.06 4.18
CA LEU A 273 -2.31 9.79 4.99
C LEU A 273 -2.66 9.26 6.38
N CYS A 274 -3.74 9.74 7.02
CA CYS A 274 -4.26 9.18 8.26
C CYS A 274 -4.68 7.70 8.08
N GLN A 275 -5.30 7.37 6.95
CA GLN A 275 -5.67 5.99 6.63
C GLN A 275 -4.45 5.08 6.44
N LEU A 276 -3.44 5.56 5.72
CA LEU A 276 -2.18 4.82 5.54
C LEU A 276 -1.42 4.68 6.87
N ALA A 277 -1.46 5.70 7.73
CA ALA A 277 -0.88 5.62 9.07
C ALA A 277 -1.58 4.58 9.94
N PHE A 278 -2.92 4.49 9.90
CA PHE A 278 -3.67 3.41 10.56
C PHE A 278 -3.20 2.03 10.07
N LEU A 279 -3.06 1.84 8.76
CA LEU A 279 -2.56 0.58 8.18
C LEU A 279 -1.17 0.22 8.71
N VAL A 280 -0.24 1.19 8.70
CA VAL A 280 1.16 0.96 9.10
C VAL A 280 1.33 0.75 10.60
N PHE A 281 0.61 1.48 11.44
CA PHE A 281 0.82 1.49 12.90
C PHE A 281 -0.14 0.61 13.69
N VAL A 282 -1.28 0.21 13.12
CA VAL A 282 -2.30 -0.58 13.81
C VAL A 282 -2.50 -1.93 13.14
N GLU A 283 -2.87 -1.95 11.87
CA GLU A 283 -3.27 -3.18 11.18
C GLU A 283 -2.07 -4.08 10.83
N ASN A 284 -1.05 -3.56 10.15
CA ASN A 284 0.13 -4.37 9.79
C ASN A 284 0.82 -4.99 11.02
N PRO A 285 1.06 -4.26 12.13
CA PRO A 285 1.63 -4.87 13.34
C PRO A 285 0.70 -5.86 14.04
N HIS A 286 -0.62 -5.80 13.79
CA HIS A 286 -1.54 -6.84 14.23
C HIS A 286 -1.40 -8.08 13.34
N ILE A 287 -1.49 -7.92 12.02
CA ILE A 287 -1.35 -9.00 11.04
C ILE A 287 -0.03 -9.75 11.26
N ASP A 288 1.08 -9.02 11.42
CA ASP A 288 2.40 -9.61 11.62
C ASP A 288 2.46 -10.46 12.90
N ARG A 289 1.79 -10.04 13.98
CA ARG A 289 1.74 -10.81 15.24
C ARG A 289 0.80 -12.01 15.17
N THR A 290 -0.30 -11.88 14.44
CA THR A 290 -1.34 -12.90 14.38
C THR A 290 -0.99 -14.01 13.38
N TYR A 291 -0.50 -13.64 12.19
CA TYR A 291 -0.35 -14.57 11.06
C TYR A 291 1.11 -14.97 10.79
N ASN A 292 2.09 -14.08 10.96
CA ASN A 292 3.49 -14.45 10.66
C ASN A 292 4.10 -15.36 11.73
N VAL A 293 3.65 -15.26 12.98
CA VAL A 293 4.09 -16.17 14.07
C VAL A 293 3.65 -17.61 13.82
N LEU A 294 2.57 -17.80 13.04
CA LEU A 294 2.08 -19.13 12.66
C LEU A 294 2.88 -19.77 11.51
N SER A 295 3.76 -19.00 10.85
CA SER A 295 4.57 -19.47 9.72
C SER A 295 5.97 -19.87 10.19
N SER A 296 6.28 -21.17 10.21
CA SER A 296 7.65 -21.65 10.48
C SER A 296 8.54 -21.45 9.25
N PRO A 297 9.83 -21.06 9.41
CA PRO A 297 10.75 -20.92 8.28
C PRO A 297 10.87 -22.23 7.52
N THR A 298 10.85 -22.14 6.19
CA THR A 298 11.06 -23.31 5.34
C THR A 298 12.52 -23.81 5.43
N LEU A 299 12.75 -25.10 5.17
CA LEU A 299 14.11 -25.66 5.16
C LEU A 299 15.04 -24.91 4.20
N GLU A 300 14.53 -24.52 3.03
CA GLU A 300 15.27 -23.72 2.03
C GLU A 300 15.67 -22.34 2.56
N GLU A 301 14.81 -21.66 3.33
CA GLU A 301 15.15 -20.38 3.96
C GLU A 301 16.24 -20.55 5.01
N GLN A 302 16.24 -21.66 5.75
CA GLN A 302 17.30 -21.99 6.70
C GLN A 302 18.64 -22.22 5.98
N GLU A 303 18.65 -22.98 4.88
CA GLU A 303 19.84 -23.20 4.05
C GLU A 303 20.38 -21.90 3.46
N ARG A 304 19.50 -21.07 2.88
CA ARG A 304 19.87 -19.74 2.38
C ARG A 304 20.50 -18.89 3.48
N ASN A 305 19.86 -18.83 4.65
CA ASN A 305 20.35 -18.04 5.77
C ASN A 305 21.69 -18.58 6.31
N ALA A 306 21.92 -19.90 6.26
CA ALA A 306 23.20 -20.49 6.65
C ALA A 306 24.35 -20.08 5.70
N VAL A 307 24.11 -20.01 4.39
CA VAL A 307 25.11 -19.54 3.41
C VAL A 307 25.38 -18.04 3.55
N LEU A 308 24.31 -17.25 3.72
CA LEU A 308 24.41 -15.80 3.73
C LEU A 308 24.95 -15.25 5.06
N TYR A 309 24.41 -15.73 6.18
CA TYR A 309 24.60 -15.17 7.53
C TYR A 309 25.14 -16.20 8.54
N GLY A 310 25.58 -17.38 8.09
CA GLY A 310 26.08 -18.44 8.96
C GLY A 310 27.25 -18.03 9.85
N ASN A 311 27.49 -18.80 10.92
CA ASN A 311 28.58 -18.53 11.85
C ASN A 311 29.93 -18.96 11.28
N GLY A 312 30.80 -18.01 10.94
CA GLY A 312 32.20 -18.26 10.56
C GLY A 312 32.74 -17.30 9.50
N GLY A 313 34.03 -17.40 9.18
CA GLY A 313 34.69 -16.58 8.13
C GLY A 313 34.26 -16.89 6.68
N GLU A 314 33.25 -17.75 6.49
CA GLU A 314 32.73 -18.17 5.19
C GLU A 314 31.44 -17.43 4.76
N ALA A 315 30.81 -16.67 5.66
CA ALA A 315 29.59 -15.91 5.38
C ALA A 315 29.84 -14.78 4.37
N TYR A 316 28.84 -14.53 3.51
CA TYR A 316 28.90 -13.47 2.50
C TYR A 316 28.35 -12.13 2.99
N LEU A 317 27.49 -12.15 4.00
CA LEU A 317 26.80 -10.98 4.54
C LEU A 317 27.02 -10.87 6.05
N GLU A 318 27.29 -9.65 6.49
CA GLU A 318 27.21 -9.26 7.89
C GLU A 318 25.75 -8.90 8.22
N HIS A 319 25.34 -9.05 9.49
CA HIS A 319 23.97 -8.69 9.90
C HIS A 319 23.68 -7.18 9.79
N ASN A 320 24.72 -6.35 9.71
CA ASN A 320 24.64 -4.89 9.69
C ASN A 320 25.37 -4.34 8.46
N GLU A 321 25.00 -4.79 7.26
CA GLU A 321 25.50 -4.21 6.02
C GLU A 321 25.10 -2.73 5.91
N LEU A 322 26.03 -1.91 5.41
CA LEU A 322 25.75 -0.51 5.12
C LEU A 322 24.86 -0.42 3.88
N VAL A 323 23.60 -0.07 4.07
CA VAL A 323 22.62 0.14 3.00
C VAL A 323 22.24 1.61 2.93
N VAL A 324 22.72 2.29 1.90
CA VAL A 324 22.79 3.75 1.79
C VAL A 324 23.52 4.32 3.01
N LEU A 325 22.78 4.74 4.04
CA LEU A 325 23.29 5.23 5.33
C LEU A 325 22.75 4.43 6.52
N MET A 326 21.91 3.42 6.29
CA MET A 326 21.39 2.53 7.32
C MET A 326 22.51 1.60 7.82
N ASN A 327 22.56 1.34 9.13
CA ASN A 327 23.61 0.56 9.79
C ASN A 327 25.03 1.16 9.69
N PHE A 328 25.13 2.49 9.56
CA PHE A 328 26.41 3.20 9.53
C PHE A 328 27.27 2.89 10.75
N ASN A 329 28.53 2.50 10.51
CA ASN A 329 29.50 2.24 11.56
C ASN A 329 30.71 3.18 11.43
N ILE A 330 30.91 4.03 12.43
CA ILE A 330 32.02 4.99 12.51
C ILE A 330 33.39 4.30 12.43
N PHE A 331 33.51 3.05 12.88
CA PHE A 331 34.77 2.31 12.84
C PHE A 331 34.99 1.52 11.54
N ARG A 332 34.01 1.48 10.64
CA ARG A 332 34.15 0.83 9.34
C ARG A 332 34.72 1.83 8.32
N ALA A 333 35.90 1.55 7.80
CA ALA A 333 36.63 2.48 6.93
C ALA A 333 35.84 2.90 5.67
N SER A 334 35.06 1.98 5.07
CA SER A 334 34.19 2.29 3.92
C SER A 334 33.13 3.34 4.24
N ASP A 335 32.60 3.28 5.46
CA ASP A 335 31.48 4.11 5.90
C ASP A 335 31.98 5.53 6.17
N LEU A 336 33.13 5.66 6.86
CA LEU A 336 33.81 6.95 7.02
C LEU A 336 34.19 7.58 5.68
N LEU A 337 34.70 6.81 4.72
CA LEU A 337 35.05 7.33 3.40
C LEU A 337 33.81 7.80 2.63
N LEU A 338 32.71 7.08 2.73
CA LEU A 338 31.43 7.51 2.16
C LEU A 338 30.96 8.81 2.81
N ALA A 339 30.98 8.89 4.15
CA ALA A 339 30.62 10.11 4.87
C ALA A 339 31.50 11.31 4.47
N LEU A 340 32.82 11.12 4.35
CA LEU A 340 33.73 12.17 3.89
C LEU A 340 33.39 12.62 2.47
N THR A 341 33.09 11.68 1.57
CA THR A 341 32.70 11.98 0.19
C THR A 341 31.38 12.76 0.12
N ILE A 342 30.40 12.40 0.97
CA ILE A 342 29.14 13.13 1.13
C ILE A 342 29.41 14.56 1.61
N ILE A 343 30.26 14.72 2.63
CA ILE A 343 30.63 16.03 3.18
C ILE A 343 31.31 16.89 2.10
N TYR A 344 32.25 16.34 1.33
CA TYR A 344 32.89 17.06 0.24
C TYR A 344 31.89 17.49 -0.83
N LEU A 345 30.98 16.61 -1.23
CA LEU A 345 29.98 16.97 -2.22
C LEU A 345 29.00 18.02 -1.68
N LEU A 346 28.59 17.95 -0.41
CA LEU A 346 27.77 18.98 0.23
C LEU A 346 28.49 20.33 0.32
N ALA A 347 29.78 20.33 0.65
CA ALA A 347 30.60 21.54 0.75
C ALA A 347 30.65 22.31 -0.58
N THR A 348 30.48 21.64 -1.73
CA THR A 348 30.40 22.32 -3.04
C THR A 348 29.26 23.33 -3.12
N LEU A 349 28.19 23.18 -2.32
CA LEU A 349 27.09 24.14 -2.27
C LEU A 349 27.53 25.53 -1.80
N LEU A 350 28.57 25.60 -0.95
CA LEU A 350 29.15 26.84 -0.43
C LEU A 350 30.06 27.54 -1.44
N LEU A 351 30.44 26.84 -2.51
CA LEU A 351 31.31 27.37 -3.55
C LEU A 351 30.48 28.05 -4.66
N PRO A 352 30.99 29.13 -5.29
CA PRO A 352 30.32 29.83 -6.39
C PRO A 352 30.47 29.06 -7.72
N LEU A 353 30.10 27.79 -7.73
CA LEU A 353 30.17 26.93 -8.90
C LEU A 353 29.00 27.18 -9.85
N PRO A 354 29.23 27.25 -11.18
CA PRO A 354 28.16 27.25 -12.17
C PRO A 354 27.20 26.07 -12.00
N ALA A 355 25.91 26.32 -12.12
CA ALA A 355 24.87 25.30 -11.87
C ALA A 355 25.03 24.06 -12.78
N TRP A 356 25.50 24.23 -14.02
CA TRP A 356 25.70 23.12 -14.97
C TRP A 356 26.70 22.06 -14.48
N ILE A 357 27.62 22.41 -13.57
CA ILE A 357 28.54 21.44 -12.96
C ILE A 357 27.77 20.38 -12.18
N TYR A 358 26.67 20.75 -11.53
CA TYR A 358 25.83 19.80 -10.79
C TYR A 358 25.10 18.85 -11.73
N VAL A 359 24.67 19.32 -12.91
CA VAL A 359 24.13 18.45 -13.96
C VAL A 359 25.21 17.48 -14.44
N ALA A 360 26.42 17.96 -14.69
CA ALA A 360 27.54 17.12 -15.10
C ALA A 360 27.86 16.05 -14.03
N HIS A 361 27.81 16.40 -12.74
CA HIS A 361 27.96 15.44 -11.65
C HIS A 361 26.87 14.36 -11.66
N VAL A 362 25.60 14.71 -11.87
CA VAL A 362 24.52 13.72 -11.96
C VAL A 362 24.76 12.77 -13.13
N ILE A 363 25.10 13.30 -14.31
CA ILE A 363 25.37 12.48 -15.49
C ILE A 363 26.58 11.57 -15.26
N ALA A 364 27.67 12.09 -14.66
CA ALA A 364 28.85 11.29 -14.35
C ALA A 364 28.54 10.13 -13.40
N TRP A 365 27.80 10.38 -12.31
CA TRP A 365 27.39 9.32 -11.38
C TRP A 365 26.42 8.34 -12.01
N ARG A 366 25.53 8.78 -12.91
CA ARG A 366 24.65 7.89 -13.67
C ARG A 366 25.39 6.99 -14.63
N LEU A 367 26.36 7.53 -15.36
CA LEU A 367 27.23 6.75 -16.25
C LEU A 367 28.08 5.75 -15.45
N PHE A 368 28.56 6.13 -14.26
CA PHE A 368 29.28 5.22 -13.39
C PHE A 368 28.36 4.11 -12.84
N HIS A 369 27.23 4.48 -12.24
CA HIS A 369 26.31 3.56 -11.58
C HIS A 369 25.61 2.61 -12.55
N ASN A 370 24.94 3.13 -13.57
CA ASN A 370 24.18 2.31 -14.51
C ASN A 370 25.03 1.81 -15.68
N GLY A 371 26.06 2.56 -16.08
CA GLY A 371 26.95 2.17 -17.18
C GLY A 371 28.10 1.29 -16.73
N PHE A 372 29.04 1.82 -15.95
CA PHE A 372 30.25 1.09 -15.56
C PHE A 372 29.96 -0.11 -14.65
N LEU A 373 29.18 0.07 -13.57
CA LEU A 373 28.84 -1.07 -12.70
C LEU A 373 27.94 -2.08 -13.41
N GLY A 374 27.07 -1.63 -14.32
CA GLY A 374 26.28 -2.53 -15.18
C GLY A 374 27.16 -3.36 -16.12
N TYR A 375 28.18 -2.76 -16.73
CA TYR A 375 29.17 -3.49 -17.51
C TYR A 375 29.96 -4.50 -16.65
N LEU A 376 30.35 -4.11 -15.44
CA LEU A 376 31.04 -4.99 -14.49
C LEU A 376 30.16 -6.20 -14.14
N LEU A 377 28.89 -5.99 -13.77
CA LEU A 377 27.93 -7.07 -13.50
C LEU A 377 27.73 -7.98 -14.71
N LYS A 378 27.64 -7.42 -15.91
CA LYS A 378 27.54 -8.22 -17.14
C LYS A 378 28.77 -9.12 -17.32
N ARG A 379 29.98 -8.61 -17.11
CA ARG A 379 31.22 -9.42 -17.16
C ARG A 379 31.30 -10.42 -16.02
N GLU A 380 30.83 -10.06 -14.83
CA GLU A 380 30.74 -10.96 -13.69
C GLU A 380 29.82 -12.15 -13.98
N SER A 381 28.64 -11.91 -14.56
CA SER A 381 27.70 -12.98 -14.89
C SER A 381 28.25 -13.98 -15.91
N HIS A 382 29.08 -13.56 -16.85
CA HIS A 382 29.62 -14.42 -17.91
C HIS A 382 30.94 -15.08 -17.57
N GLU A 383 31.85 -14.35 -16.94
CA GLU A 383 33.26 -14.74 -16.79
C GLU A 383 33.75 -14.67 -15.35
N LYS A 384 32.88 -14.28 -14.39
CA LYS A 384 33.27 -13.96 -13.00
C LYS A 384 34.44 -12.96 -12.93
N TRP A 385 34.47 -12.04 -13.91
CA TRP A 385 35.62 -11.17 -14.19
C TRP A 385 36.04 -10.33 -12.97
N PHE A 386 35.09 -9.80 -12.20
CA PHE A 386 35.42 -9.02 -11.02
C PHE A 386 35.91 -9.94 -9.90
N SER A 387 35.21 -11.05 -9.65
CA SER A 387 35.55 -12.00 -8.60
C SER A 387 36.94 -12.63 -8.77
N LEU A 388 37.40 -12.84 -10.01
CA LEU A 388 38.72 -13.39 -10.31
C LEU A 388 39.90 -12.48 -9.88
N ASN A 389 39.64 -11.19 -9.61
CA ASN A 389 40.68 -10.26 -9.12
C ASN A 389 40.90 -10.35 -7.60
N TYR A 390 40.14 -11.18 -6.88
CA TYR A 390 40.18 -11.29 -5.43
C TYR A 390 40.56 -12.70 -4.98
N PRO A 391 41.15 -12.84 -3.78
CA PRO A 391 41.56 -14.14 -3.25
C PRO A 391 40.39 -15.06 -2.90
N SER A 392 39.19 -14.50 -2.67
CA SER A 392 37.99 -15.26 -2.39
C SER A 392 36.73 -14.56 -2.95
N PRO A 393 35.66 -15.32 -3.28
CA PRO A 393 34.38 -14.77 -3.70
C PRO A 393 33.76 -13.83 -2.64
N GLN A 394 33.97 -14.11 -1.36
CA GLN A 394 33.52 -13.24 -0.26
C GLN A 394 34.27 -11.90 -0.29
N ALA A 395 35.59 -11.91 -0.51
CA ALA A 395 36.37 -10.68 -0.62
C ALA A 395 35.94 -9.84 -1.82
N ALA A 396 35.65 -10.48 -2.95
CA ALA A 396 35.07 -9.82 -4.12
C ALA A 396 33.72 -9.18 -3.76
N PHE A 397 32.78 -9.97 -3.27
CA PHE A 397 31.44 -9.49 -2.95
C PHE A 397 31.45 -8.37 -1.91
N ASN A 398 32.31 -8.44 -0.89
CA ASN A 398 32.52 -7.37 0.08
C ASN A 398 32.98 -6.04 -0.55
N ASN A 399 33.86 -6.09 -1.54
CA ASN A 399 34.27 -4.88 -2.26
C ASN A 399 33.17 -4.36 -3.19
N TRP A 400 32.46 -5.27 -3.87
CA TRP A 400 31.31 -4.92 -4.69
C TRP A 400 30.24 -4.16 -3.89
N LYS A 401 29.83 -4.69 -2.72
CA LYS A 401 28.84 -4.04 -1.83
C LYS A 401 29.22 -2.60 -1.52
N ARG A 402 30.49 -2.35 -1.18
CA ARG A 402 31.02 -1.01 -0.85
C ARG A 402 30.96 -0.06 -2.05
N ILE A 403 31.41 -0.51 -3.22
CA ILE A 403 31.41 0.28 -4.46
C ILE A 403 29.96 0.61 -4.88
N TYR A 404 29.11 -0.41 -4.90
CA TYR A 404 27.70 -0.26 -5.25
C TYR A 404 26.98 0.70 -4.30
N ASN A 405 27.15 0.51 -2.98
CA ASN A 405 26.51 1.36 -1.98
C ASN A 405 26.95 2.83 -2.08
N ALA A 406 28.25 3.06 -2.25
CA ALA A 406 28.75 4.42 -2.47
C ALA A 406 28.17 5.01 -3.75
N SER A 407 28.14 4.24 -4.84
CA SER A 407 27.63 4.68 -6.14
C SER A 407 26.14 5.06 -6.11
N VAL A 408 25.28 4.24 -5.51
CA VAL A 408 23.84 4.56 -5.39
C VAL A 408 23.61 5.79 -4.51
N THR A 409 24.36 5.91 -3.41
CA THR A 409 24.28 7.05 -2.49
C THR A 409 24.69 8.35 -3.19
N MET A 410 25.82 8.34 -3.90
CA MET A 410 26.33 9.52 -4.61
C MET A 410 25.46 9.90 -5.81
N THR A 411 24.86 8.91 -6.49
CA THR A 411 23.90 9.16 -7.59
C THR A 411 22.67 9.90 -7.07
N ASN A 412 22.08 9.45 -5.96
CA ASN A 412 20.92 10.10 -5.35
C ASN A 412 21.29 11.48 -4.77
N LEU A 413 22.42 11.59 -4.07
CA LEU A 413 22.87 12.87 -3.49
C LEU A 413 23.16 13.92 -4.56
N SER A 414 23.92 13.57 -5.60
CA SER A 414 24.23 14.50 -6.70
C SER A 414 22.96 15.04 -7.36
N TYR A 415 21.94 14.20 -7.52
CA TYR A 415 20.64 14.60 -8.05
C TYR A 415 19.91 15.59 -7.13
N CYS A 416 19.88 15.33 -5.82
CA CYS A 416 19.32 16.26 -4.84
C CYS A 416 20.05 17.63 -4.85
N LEU A 417 21.39 17.64 -4.95
CA LEU A 417 22.16 18.88 -4.98
C LEU A 417 21.94 19.66 -6.28
N CYS A 418 21.82 18.96 -7.41
CA CYS A 418 21.39 19.58 -8.66
C CYS A 418 20.02 20.25 -8.51
N ALA A 419 19.07 19.58 -7.87
CA ALA A 419 17.74 20.13 -7.62
C ALA A 419 17.77 21.37 -6.71
N VAL A 420 18.60 21.37 -5.67
CA VAL A 420 18.81 22.53 -4.80
C VAL A 420 19.39 23.71 -5.59
N LYS A 421 20.42 23.48 -6.41
CA LYS A 421 21.07 24.57 -7.18
C LYS A 421 20.20 25.15 -8.29
N TYR A 422 19.31 24.34 -8.87
CA TYR A 422 18.35 24.78 -9.87
C TYR A 422 16.99 25.17 -9.28
N PHE A 423 16.86 25.29 -7.96
CA PHE A 423 15.59 25.63 -7.34
C PHE A 423 15.05 26.96 -7.86
N THR A 424 13.80 26.94 -8.29
CA THR A 424 13.05 28.11 -8.73
C THR A 424 11.67 28.09 -8.08
N TRP A 425 11.26 29.23 -7.53
CA TRP A 425 9.92 29.36 -6.96
C TRP A 425 8.86 29.49 -8.06
N VAL A 426 9.16 30.28 -9.08
CA VAL A 426 8.26 30.56 -10.20
C VAL A 426 8.41 29.47 -11.26
N MET A 427 7.36 28.68 -11.43
CA MET A 427 7.32 27.60 -12.41
C MET A 427 6.49 28.02 -13.63
N PRO A 428 6.95 27.76 -14.87
CA PRO A 428 6.09 27.87 -16.04
C PRO A 428 4.85 27.00 -15.87
N LEU A 429 3.65 27.51 -16.19
CA LEU A 429 2.32 26.88 -16.02
C LEU A 429 1.72 26.94 -14.59
N PHE A 430 2.51 27.10 -13.53
CA PHE A 430 2.03 27.16 -12.13
C PHE A 430 2.54 28.40 -11.40
N GLY A 431 2.10 29.57 -11.84
CA GLY A 431 2.61 30.86 -11.35
C GLY A 431 2.05 31.34 -10.00
N SER A 432 0.87 30.88 -9.60
CA SER A 432 0.27 31.27 -8.31
C SER A 432 0.91 30.52 -7.14
N GLY A 433 1.00 31.15 -5.97
CA GLY A 433 1.53 30.52 -4.75
C GLY A 433 0.80 29.23 -4.36
N GLU A 434 -0.53 29.18 -4.52
CA GLU A 434 -1.34 27.99 -4.22
C GLU A 434 -1.01 26.83 -5.17
N ALA A 435 -0.98 27.09 -6.48
CA ALA A 435 -0.55 26.11 -7.48
C ALA A 435 0.88 25.60 -7.21
N ARG A 436 1.79 26.48 -6.77
CA ARG A 436 3.15 26.10 -6.40
C ARG A 436 3.17 25.13 -5.20
N CYS A 437 2.43 25.45 -4.13
CA CYS A 437 2.29 24.58 -2.97
C CYS A 437 1.66 23.23 -3.35
N PHE A 438 0.69 23.22 -4.26
CA PHE A 438 0.08 21.99 -4.80
C PHE A 438 1.13 21.12 -5.50
N VAL A 439 1.90 21.70 -6.43
CA VAL A 439 2.97 20.97 -7.14
C VAL A 439 4.03 20.43 -6.17
N MET A 440 4.40 21.20 -5.15
CA MET A 440 5.32 20.74 -4.12
C MET A 440 4.75 19.56 -3.34
N MET A 441 3.46 19.59 -2.98
CA MET A 441 2.78 18.48 -2.31
C MET A 441 2.79 17.21 -3.19
N VAL A 442 2.47 17.33 -4.47
CA VAL A 442 2.59 16.20 -5.43
C VAL A 442 4.02 15.69 -5.48
N GLY A 443 5.01 16.58 -5.51
CA GLY A 443 6.42 16.24 -5.47
C GLY A 443 6.82 15.45 -4.22
N MET A 444 6.37 15.88 -3.03
CA MET A 444 6.59 15.17 -1.76
C MET A 444 5.92 13.78 -1.76
N LEU A 445 4.70 13.66 -2.29
CA LEU A 445 4.01 12.38 -2.39
C LEU A 445 4.76 11.39 -3.30
N LEU A 446 5.32 11.86 -4.42
CA LEU A 446 6.15 11.02 -5.30
C LEU A 446 7.44 10.55 -4.63
N VAL A 447 8.08 11.40 -3.82
CA VAL A 447 9.22 10.99 -2.98
C VAL A 447 8.79 9.96 -1.94
N GLY A 448 7.63 10.14 -1.30
CA GLY A 448 7.06 9.17 -0.37
C GLY A 448 6.78 7.80 -1.01
N ILE A 449 6.22 7.78 -2.23
CA ILE A 449 5.99 6.55 -3.01
C ILE A 449 7.31 5.81 -3.25
N ASN A 450 8.35 6.53 -3.67
CA ASN A 450 9.68 5.93 -3.85
C ASN A 450 10.19 5.34 -2.54
N GLY A 451 10.13 6.08 -1.43
CA GLY A 451 10.58 5.58 -0.13
C GLY A 451 9.86 4.29 0.28
N TYR A 452 8.54 4.23 0.10
CA TYR A 452 7.74 3.03 0.35
C TYR A 452 8.13 1.86 -0.57
N VAL A 453 8.31 2.13 -1.87
CA VAL A 453 8.69 1.12 -2.87
C VAL A 453 10.08 0.56 -2.56
N SER A 454 11.07 1.42 -2.35
CA SER A 454 12.45 1.04 -2.00
C SER A 454 12.49 0.22 -0.71
N TRP A 455 11.75 0.64 0.33
CA TRP A 455 11.64 -0.13 1.57
C TRP A 455 10.99 -1.50 1.36
N SER A 456 9.92 -1.54 0.56
CA SER A 456 9.19 -2.79 0.27
C SER A 456 10.02 -3.76 -0.57
N ILE A 457 10.83 -3.25 -1.51
CA ILE A 457 11.82 -4.04 -2.26
C ILE A 457 12.84 -4.63 -1.29
N TYR A 458 13.46 -3.78 -0.47
CA TYR A 458 14.48 -4.20 0.47
C TYR A 458 13.95 -5.24 1.48
N LYS A 459 12.74 -5.07 2.01
CA LYS A 459 12.09 -6.06 2.89
C LYS A 459 11.86 -7.41 2.19
N ALA A 460 11.61 -7.42 0.88
CA ALA A 460 11.30 -8.65 0.13
C ALA A 460 12.56 -9.45 -0.29
N ILE A 461 13.64 -8.76 -0.66
CA ILE A 461 14.85 -9.41 -1.21
C ILE A 461 16.07 -9.35 -0.28
N GLY A 462 16.01 -8.54 0.78
CA GLY A 462 17.07 -8.37 1.77
C GLY A 462 18.37 -7.81 1.18
N ASP A 463 19.46 -7.93 1.95
CA ASP A 463 20.80 -7.50 1.51
C ASP A 463 21.27 -8.28 0.29
N TYR A 464 20.93 -9.57 0.21
CA TYR A 464 21.29 -10.43 -0.91
C TYR A 464 20.80 -9.86 -2.24
N GLY A 465 19.50 -9.53 -2.36
CA GLY A 465 18.98 -8.93 -3.58
C GLY A 465 19.40 -7.48 -3.76
N TYR A 466 19.46 -6.68 -2.69
CA TYR A 466 19.87 -5.27 -2.78
C TYR A 466 21.26 -5.09 -3.39
N PHE A 467 22.18 -6.01 -3.07
CA PHE A 467 23.56 -6.00 -3.58
C PHE A 467 23.78 -6.87 -4.82
N TYR A 468 22.74 -7.31 -5.52
CA TYR A 468 22.88 -8.20 -6.70
C TYR A 468 23.69 -9.47 -6.38
N GLY A 469 23.43 -10.09 -5.24
CA GLY A 469 24.19 -11.24 -4.72
C GLY A 469 24.14 -12.48 -5.62
N ASP A 470 23.12 -12.61 -6.46
CA ASP A 470 22.98 -13.67 -7.46
C ASP A 470 24.02 -13.61 -8.59
N PHE A 471 24.62 -12.45 -8.85
CA PHE A 471 25.77 -12.35 -9.75
C PHE A 471 27.02 -13.01 -9.17
N PHE A 472 27.17 -13.03 -7.84
CA PHE A 472 28.40 -13.41 -7.15
C PHE A 472 28.32 -14.77 -6.44
N ILE A 473 27.17 -15.12 -5.88
CA ILE A 473 27.04 -16.23 -4.92
C ILE A 473 26.25 -17.37 -5.53
N ASP A 474 26.96 -18.35 -6.10
CA ASP A 474 26.34 -19.51 -6.75
C ASP A 474 25.79 -20.56 -5.75
N LYS A 475 26.15 -20.45 -4.46
CA LYS A 475 25.76 -21.40 -3.40
C LYS A 475 24.35 -21.19 -2.86
N VAL A 476 23.69 -20.08 -3.21
CA VAL A 476 22.34 -19.77 -2.75
C VAL A 476 21.33 -20.46 -3.67
N PRO A 477 20.29 -21.14 -3.14
CA PRO A 477 19.27 -21.75 -3.97
C PRO A 477 18.60 -20.73 -4.90
N ALA A 478 18.60 -21.01 -6.21
CA ALA A 478 18.03 -20.16 -7.24
C ALA A 478 16.49 -20.19 -7.20
N LYS A 479 15.88 -19.41 -6.30
CA LYS A 479 14.43 -19.30 -6.15
C LYS A 479 13.99 -17.85 -6.07
N LEU A 480 13.09 -17.46 -6.97
CA LEU A 480 12.53 -16.11 -6.99
C LEU A 480 11.47 -15.93 -5.91
N ASN A 481 11.53 -14.77 -5.24
CA ASN A 481 10.54 -14.36 -4.26
C ASN A 481 9.49 -13.43 -4.90
N TYR A 482 8.26 -13.94 -5.07
CA TYR A 482 7.12 -13.15 -5.57
C TYR A 482 6.18 -12.66 -4.44
N SER A 483 6.69 -12.51 -3.22
CA SER A 483 5.97 -11.90 -2.11
C SER A 483 6.14 -10.37 -2.09
N GLY A 484 5.42 -9.70 -1.18
CA GLY A 484 5.49 -8.25 -1.02
C GLY A 484 5.17 -7.50 -2.31
N ILE A 485 6.00 -6.51 -2.65
CA ILE A 485 5.81 -5.68 -3.86
C ILE A 485 6.02 -6.46 -5.16
N TYR A 486 6.90 -7.47 -5.14
CA TYR A 486 7.17 -8.34 -6.29
C TYR A 486 5.99 -9.24 -6.64
N ARG A 487 4.98 -9.33 -5.78
CA ARG A 487 3.71 -9.96 -6.15
C ARG A 487 3.01 -9.21 -7.28
N TYR A 488 3.03 -7.88 -7.24
CA TYR A 488 2.25 -7.01 -8.12
C TYR A 488 3.04 -6.55 -9.34
N LEU A 489 4.33 -6.25 -9.16
CA LEU A 489 5.22 -5.67 -10.17
C LEU A 489 6.42 -6.57 -10.39
N ASN A 490 6.91 -6.69 -11.63
CA ASN A 490 8.14 -7.43 -11.93
C ASN A 490 9.37 -6.65 -11.52
N ASN A 491 9.45 -5.40 -11.97
CA ASN A 491 10.60 -4.52 -11.77
C ASN A 491 10.14 -3.23 -11.06
N PRO A 492 9.76 -3.33 -9.77
CA PRO A 492 9.21 -2.19 -9.02
C PRO A 492 10.20 -1.02 -8.89
N ASP A 493 11.51 -1.29 -8.87
CA ASP A 493 12.57 -0.28 -8.76
C ASP A 493 12.56 0.67 -9.97
N SER A 494 12.55 0.11 -11.17
CA SER A 494 12.57 0.90 -12.40
C SER A 494 11.19 1.45 -12.78
N SER A 495 10.08 0.91 -12.24
CA SER A 495 8.74 1.45 -12.50
C SER A 495 8.35 2.57 -11.53
N LEU A 496 8.30 2.26 -10.23
CA LEU A 496 7.85 3.21 -9.19
C LEU A 496 9.01 3.71 -8.34
N GLY A 497 10.13 2.96 -8.27
CA GLY A 497 11.35 3.38 -7.59
C GLY A 497 12.07 4.56 -8.29
N MET A 498 11.61 5.05 -9.43
CA MET A 498 12.10 6.32 -10.01
C MET A 498 11.19 7.53 -9.71
N SER A 499 10.09 7.36 -8.97
CA SER A 499 9.15 8.46 -8.70
C SER A 499 9.77 9.62 -7.93
N ALA A 500 10.73 9.37 -7.03
CA ALA A 500 11.44 10.41 -6.29
C ALA A 500 12.17 11.39 -7.20
N TYR A 501 12.70 10.93 -8.35
CA TYR A 501 13.40 11.80 -9.30
C TYR A 501 12.44 12.86 -9.82
N TYR A 502 11.28 12.43 -10.32
CA TYR A 502 10.22 13.34 -10.75
C TYR A 502 9.68 14.19 -9.60
N GLY A 503 9.54 13.61 -8.40
CA GLY A 503 9.08 14.34 -7.22
C GLY A 503 10.00 15.51 -6.85
N ILE A 504 11.31 15.25 -6.80
CA ILE A 504 12.34 16.27 -6.54
C ILE A 504 12.41 17.29 -7.70
N ALA A 505 12.18 16.87 -8.95
CA ALA A 505 12.08 17.81 -10.06
C ALA A 505 10.91 18.79 -9.86
N LEU A 506 9.73 18.30 -9.48
CA LEU A 506 8.57 19.15 -9.13
C LEU A 506 8.87 20.04 -7.92
N LEU A 507 9.58 19.53 -6.91
CA LEU A 507 10.03 20.33 -5.76
C LEU A 507 11.01 21.43 -6.15
N SER A 508 11.89 21.21 -7.12
CA SER A 508 12.81 22.24 -7.61
C SER A 508 12.15 23.28 -8.53
N GLY A 509 11.04 22.93 -9.19
CA GLY A 509 10.38 23.79 -10.18
C GLY A 509 11.16 23.95 -11.49
N SER A 510 12.30 23.25 -11.64
CA SER A 510 13.21 23.43 -12.77
C SER A 510 12.97 22.42 -13.90
N PRO A 511 12.75 22.89 -15.14
CA PRO A 511 12.69 22.03 -16.32
C PRO A 511 13.99 21.25 -16.55
N VAL A 512 15.14 21.81 -16.18
CA VAL A 512 16.45 21.14 -16.32
C VAL A 512 16.49 19.89 -15.45
N VAL A 513 16.06 20.01 -14.20
CA VAL A 513 16.05 18.88 -13.26
C VAL A 513 15.07 17.80 -13.74
N LEU A 514 13.92 18.20 -14.30
CA LEU A 514 12.96 17.27 -14.91
C LEU A 514 13.55 16.49 -16.08
N VAL A 515 14.29 17.16 -16.98
CA VAL A 515 14.99 16.47 -18.09
C VAL A 515 16.02 15.49 -17.54
N VAL A 516 16.78 15.88 -16.52
CA VAL A 516 17.74 15.00 -15.85
C VAL A 516 17.05 13.80 -15.17
N SER A 517 15.83 13.96 -14.64
CA SER A 517 15.00 12.84 -14.15
C SER A 517 14.71 11.83 -15.26
N VAL A 518 14.28 12.31 -16.43
CA VAL A 518 13.95 11.46 -17.58
C VAL A 518 15.17 10.70 -18.07
N VAL A 519 16.32 11.37 -18.18
CA VAL A 519 17.59 10.74 -18.55
C VAL A 519 18.01 9.69 -17.51
N SER A 520 17.88 9.99 -16.22
CA SER A 520 18.19 9.05 -15.14
C SER A 520 17.29 7.81 -15.17
N HIS A 521 15.99 8.01 -15.44
CA HIS A 521 15.04 6.91 -15.56
C HIS A 521 15.31 6.06 -16.80
N ALA A 522 15.64 6.68 -17.94
CA ALA A 522 16.05 5.95 -19.14
C ALA A 522 17.31 5.11 -18.90
N ALA A 523 18.29 5.64 -18.15
CA ALA A 523 19.50 4.90 -17.78
C ALA A 523 19.18 3.69 -16.87
N ALA A 524 18.29 3.84 -15.90
CA ALA A 524 17.83 2.75 -15.04
C ALA A 524 17.11 1.65 -15.85
N LYS A 525 16.20 2.04 -16.76
CA LYS A 525 15.51 1.12 -17.67
C LYS A 525 16.47 0.40 -18.62
N MET A 526 17.50 1.08 -19.08
CA MET A 526 18.53 0.49 -19.92
C MET A 526 19.39 -0.52 -19.16
N PHE A 527 19.73 -0.23 -17.90
CA PHE A 527 20.42 -1.17 -17.01
C PHE A 527 19.60 -2.45 -16.80
N GLU A 528 18.31 -2.31 -16.47
CA GLU A 528 17.37 -3.43 -16.33
C GLU A 528 17.36 -4.32 -17.58
N ALA A 529 17.16 -3.72 -18.76
CA ALA A 529 17.03 -4.48 -20.01
C ALA A 529 18.35 -5.14 -20.49
N ILE A 530 19.50 -4.53 -20.21
CA ILE A 530 20.80 -4.97 -20.77
C ILE A 530 21.59 -5.86 -19.80
N VAL A 531 21.37 -5.70 -18.48
CA VAL A 531 22.18 -6.34 -17.43
C VAL A 531 21.33 -7.28 -16.59
N GLU A 532 20.27 -6.75 -15.97
CA GLU A 532 19.47 -7.51 -15.00
C GLU A 532 18.62 -8.59 -15.67
N GLU A 533 17.75 -8.24 -16.61
CA GLU A 533 16.86 -9.21 -17.27
C GLU A 533 17.62 -10.38 -17.94
N PRO A 534 18.72 -10.14 -18.69
CA PRO A 534 19.49 -11.25 -19.26
C PRO A 534 20.12 -12.15 -18.20
N HIS A 535 20.61 -11.58 -17.09
CA HIS A 535 21.15 -12.36 -15.98
C HIS A 535 20.06 -13.19 -15.30
N MET A 536 18.91 -12.56 -15.00
CA MET A 536 17.77 -13.22 -14.35
C MET A 536 17.28 -14.41 -15.18
N ARG A 537 17.14 -14.24 -16.50
CA ARG A 537 16.78 -15.34 -17.41
C ARG A 537 17.82 -16.45 -17.44
N LYS A 538 19.11 -16.10 -17.39
CA LYS A 538 20.22 -17.07 -17.36
C LYS A 538 20.24 -17.89 -16.07
N HIS A 539 20.05 -17.24 -14.92
CA HIS A 539 20.22 -17.87 -13.61
C HIS A 539 18.94 -18.58 -13.13
N TYR A 540 17.77 -17.97 -13.32
CA TYR A 540 16.49 -18.49 -12.81
C TYR A 540 15.61 -19.16 -13.88
N GLY A 541 15.95 -19.02 -15.17
CA GLY A 541 15.26 -19.69 -16.28
C GLY A 541 13.76 -19.41 -16.31
N ASP A 542 12.97 -20.48 -16.37
CA ASP A 542 11.52 -20.45 -16.49
C ASP A 542 10.79 -19.88 -15.26
N GLN A 543 11.49 -19.67 -14.14
CA GLN A 543 10.90 -19.02 -12.97
C GLN A 543 10.59 -17.54 -13.20
N VAL A 544 11.28 -16.88 -14.15
CA VAL A 544 11.09 -15.46 -14.45
C VAL A 544 9.77 -15.26 -15.19
N ARG A 545 8.76 -14.73 -14.49
CA ARG A 545 7.45 -14.45 -15.09
C ARG A 545 7.51 -13.30 -16.12
N GLU A 546 6.75 -13.44 -17.19
CA GLU A 546 6.63 -12.39 -18.22
C GLU A 546 5.80 -11.18 -17.74
N ALA A 547 4.81 -11.39 -16.87
CA ALA A 547 3.87 -10.35 -16.45
C ALA A 547 3.66 -10.34 -14.93
N GLY A 548 3.55 -9.14 -14.36
CA GLY A 548 3.25 -8.96 -12.94
C GLY A 548 1.79 -9.29 -12.60
N GLY A 549 1.47 -9.44 -11.32
CA GLY A 549 0.10 -9.72 -10.86
C GLY A 549 -0.93 -8.72 -11.40
N MET A 550 -0.57 -7.44 -11.43
CA MET A 550 -1.42 -6.39 -11.98
C MET A 550 -1.67 -6.56 -13.49
N GLN A 551 -0.62 -6.84 -14.26
CA GLN A 551 -0.72 -6.99 -15.71
C GLN A 551 -1.52 -8.25 -16.09
N THR A 552 -1.30 -9.35 -15.37
CA THR A 552 -2.01 -10.62 -15.56
C THR A 552 -3.51 -10.45 -15.33
N GLU A 553 -3.89 -9.78 -14.25
CA GLU A 553 -5.31 -9.55 -13.93
C GLU A 553 -5.99 -8.59 -14.92
N LEU A 554 -5.29 -7.52 -15.33
CA LEU A 554 -5.77 -6.61 -16.38
C LEU A 554 -5.98 -7.35 -17.71
N ALA A 555 -5.01 -8.18 -18.12
CA ALA A 555 -5.11 -8.98 -19.33
C ALA A 555 -6.28 -9.98 -19.25
N ARG A 556 -6.46 -10.63 -18.10
CA ARG A 556 -7.59 -11.55 -17.84
C ARG A 556 -8.93 -10.84 -17.99
N ARG A 557 -9.09 -9.66 -17.38
CA ARG A 557 -10.32 -8.85 -17.48
C ARG A 557 -10.57 -8.34 -18.89
N MET A 558 -9.54 -7.88 -19.61
CA MET A 558 -9.68 -7.47 -21.00
C MET A 558 -10.14 -8.63 -21.89
N LYS A 559 -9.58 -9.83 -21.71
CA LYS A 559 -10.01 -11.04 -22.43
C LYS A 559 -11.46 -11.41 -22.10
N ALA A 560 -11.85 -11.37 -20.82
CA ALA A 560 -13.22 -11.66 -20.39
C ALA A 560 -14.23 -10.64 -20.95
N SER A 561 -13.90 -9.35 -20.90
CA SER A 561 -14.74 -8.28 -21.47
C SER A 561 -14.90 -8.42 -22.99
N LYS A 562 -13.81 -8.73 -23.70
CA LYS A 562 -13.85 -9.01 -25.14
C LYS A 562 -14.76 -10.21 -25.45
N ALA A 563 -14.66 -11.29 -24.68
CA ALA A 563 -15.52 -12.47 -24.85
C ALA A 563 -17.01 -12.16 -24.60
N ASP A 564 -17.34 -11.37 -23.58
CA ASP A 564 -18.71 -10.97 -23.30
C ASP A 564 -19.26 -10.02 -24.38
N TYR A 565 -18.44 -9.09 -24.87
CA TYR A 565 -18.79 -8.21 -26.00
C TYR A 565 -19.06 -9.04 -27.27
N GLU A 566 -18.19 -9.98 -27.61
CA GLU A 566 -18.41 -10.88 -28.75
C GLU A 566 -19.68 -11.71 -28.59
N LYS A 567 -19.98 -12.20 -27.38
CA LYS A 567 -21.22 -12.93 -27.09
C LYS A 567 -22.46 -12.05 -27.30
N LYS A 568 -22.44 -10.81 -26.78
CA LYS A 568 -23.53 -9.84 -26.97
C LYS A 568 -23.70 -9.46 -28.44
N MET A 569 -22.61 -9.24 -29.16
CA MET A 569 -22.64 -8.95 -30.60
C MET A 569 -23.21 -10.12 -31.42
N ARG A 570 -22.82 -11.37 -31.12
CA ARG A 570 -23.42 -12.56 -31.74
C ARG A 570 -24.91 -12.66 -31.45
N ALA A 571 -25.33 -12.39 -30.21
CA ALA A 571 -26.74 -12.40 -29.83
C ALA A 571 -27.56 -11.30 -30.55
N ILE A 572 -27.01 -10.09 -30.69
CA ILE A 572 -27.63 -8.99 -31.44
C ILE A 572 -27.72 -9.34 -32.93
N LYS A 573 -26.65 -9.89 -33.52
CA LYS A 573 -26.63 -10.32 -34.92
C LYS A 573 -27.67 -11.42 -35.18
N ALA A 574 -27.76 -12.42 -34.31
CA ALA A 574 -28.78 -13.46 -34.40
C ALA A 574 -30.23 -12.90 -34.31
N LYS A 575 -30.48 -11.91 -33.44
CA LYS A 575 -31.79 -11.22 -33.37
C LYS A 575 -32.11 -10.41 -34.63
N LEU A 576 -31.11 -9.74 -35.21
CA LEU A 576 -31.26 -8.97 -36.47
C LEU A 576 -31.52 -9.89 -37.66
N ASP A 577 -30.81 -11.02 -37.75
CA ASP A 577 -30.98 -11.99 -38.83
C ASP A 577 -32.31 -12.74 -38.72
N GLY A 578 -32.80 -12.99 -37.49
CA GLY A 578 -34.16 -13.51 -37.25
C GLY A 578 -35.25 -12.55 -37.74
N ARG A 579 -35.12 -11.25 -37.45
CA ARG A 579 -36.07 -10.21 -37.90
C ARG A 579 -36.05 -9.92 -39.41
N LYS A 580 -35.02 -10.35 -40.14
CA LYS A 580 -34.96 -10.24 -41.61
C LYS A 580 -35.61 -11.43 -42.32
N LYS A 581 -35.92 -12.50 -41.58
CA LYS A 581 -36.55 -13.73 -42.10
C LYS A 581 -38.05 -13.78 -41.82
N GLU A 582 -38.55 -12.92 -40.93
CA GLU A 582 -39.95 -12.50 -40.83
C GLU A 582 -40.23 -11.39 -41.83
#